data_AF-A0A7C3FPF6-F1
#
_entry.id   AF-A0A7C3FPF6-F1
#
_cell.length_a   1.000
_cell.length_b   1.000
_cell.length_c   1.000
_cell.angle_alpha   90.00
_cell.angle_beta   90.00
_cell.angle_gamma   90.00
#
_symmetry.space_group_name_H-M   'P 1'
#
loop_
_entity.id
_entity.type
_entity.pdbx_description
1 polymer ?
#
loop_
_entity_poly.entity_id
_entity_poly.type
_entity_poly.pdbx_seq_one_letter_code
_entity_poly.pdbx_strand_id
1 'polypeptide(L)'
;MFDWITPLYILIQRLMYRREVGFIVPMATGITPDQIKHLLESNGIWMISFGVYNGDFFFIVRRPQADYAQYWLERLGLSFRQR
;
A
#
# COMPACT_ATOMS: atom_id res chain seq x y z
N MET A 1 -34.84 -7.29 -3.21
CA MET A 1 -34.24 -7.48 -4.55
C MET A 1 -32.89 -8.13 -4.31
N PHE A 2 -32.74 -9.41 -4.64
CA PHE A 2 -31.48 -10.12 -4.46
C PHE A 2 -30.61 -9.79 -5.67
N ASP A 3 -29.53 -9.03 -5.49
CA ASP A 3 -28.59 -8.69 -6.56
C ASP A 3 -27.56 -9.82 -6.74
N TRP A 4 -27.87 -10.70 -7.69
CA TRP A 4 -27.03 -11.84 -8.14
C TRP A 4 -25.71 -11.39 -8.81
N ILE A 5 -25.47 -10.09 -8.91
CA ILE A 5 -24.25 -9.46 -9.43
C ILE A 5 -23.07 -9.62 -8.45
N THR A 6 -23.35 -9.87 -7.17
CA THR A 6 -22.35 -9.82 -6.09
C THR A 6 -21.28 -10.93 -6.16
N PRO A 7 -21.58 -12.21 -6.43
CA PRO A 7 -20.54 -13.27 -6.42
C PRO A 7 -19.59 -13.20 -7.61
N LEU A 8 -20.09 -12.89 -8.80
CA LEU A 8 -19.29 -12.86 -10.03
C LEU A 8 -18.43 -11.60 -10.11
N TYR A 9 -18.96 -10.45 -9.67
CA TYR A 9 -18.20 -9.20 -9.58
C TYR A 9 -17.05 -9.31 -8.58
N ILE A 10 -17.30 -9.91 -7.41
CA ILE A 10 -16.25 -10.19 -6.42
C ILE A 10 -15.24 -11.20 -6.98
N LEU A 11 -15.66 -12.24 -7.70
CA LEU A 11 -14.75 -13.20 -8.35
C LEU A 11 -13.86 -12.52 -9.41
N ILE A 12 -14.40 -11.61 -10.22
CA ILE A 12 -13.67 -10.83 -11.22
C ILE A 12 -12.68 -9.87 -10.57
N GLN A 13 -13.07 -9.17 -9.51
CA GLN A 13 -12.13 -8.34 -8.73
C GLN A 13 -11.02 -9.19 -8.10
N ARG A 14 -11.35 -10.36 -7.56
CA ARG A 14 -10.37 -11.29 -6.97
C ARG A 14 -9.46 -11.96 -8.00
N LEU A 15 -9.87 -12.03 -9.27
CA LEU A 15 -9.03 -12.44 -10.41
C LEU A 15 -8.19 -11.28 -10.95
N MET A 16 -8.70 -10.05 -10.96
CA MET A 16 -7.98 -8.85 -11.40
C MET A 16 -6.93 -8.36 -10.39
N TYR A 17 -7.23 -8.37 -9.09
CA TYR A 17 -6.39 -7.81 -8.02
C TYR A 17 -5.51 -8.85 -7.30
N ARG A 18 -5.02 -9.88 -8.02
CA ARG A 18 -4.14 -10.92 -7.44
C ARG A 18 -2.71 -10.45 -7.08
N ARG A 19 -2.37 -9.18 -7.24
CA ARG A 19 -1.01 -8.67 -7.06
C ARG A 19 -1.06 -7.31 -6.36
N GLU A 20 -1.44 -7.34 -5.11
CA GLU A 20 -1.19 -6.25 -4.16
C GLU A 20 0.18 -6.49 -3.51
N VAL A 21 0.86 -5.42 -3.12
CA VAL A 21 2.15 -5.50 -2.43
C VAL A 21 2.03 -4.73 -1.14
N GLY A 22 2.33 -5.40 -0.03
CA GLY A 22 2.40 -4.77 1.28
C GLY A 22 3.81 -4.23 1.55
N PHE A 23 3.88 -3.05 2.13
CA PHE A 23 5.09 -2.46 2.69
C PHE A 23 4.89 -2.25 4.19
N ILE A 24 5.92 -2.57 4.96
CA ILE A 24 5.98 -2.31 6.40
C ILE A 24 7.19 -1.41 6.64
N VAL A 25 6.95 -0.23 7.21
CA VAL A 25 7.95 0.80 7.52
C VAL A 25 7.93 1.04 9.03
N PRO A 26 9.03 0.77 9.76
CA PRO A 26 9.11 1.08 11.18
C PRO A 26 9.17 2.60 11.38
N MET A 27 8.32 3.13 12.28
CA MET A 27 8.25 4.58 12.53
C MET A 27 9.38 5.13 13.40
N ALA A 28 10.31 4.27 13.84
CA ALA A 28 11.48 4.66 14.62
C ALA A 28 12.42 5.65 13.88
N THR A 29 12.21 5.85 12.58
CA THR A 29 12.98 6.77 11.73
C THR A 29 12.60 8.24 11.85
N GLY A 30 11.57 8.58 12.65
CA GLY A 30 11.13 9.97 12.86
C GLY A 30 10.25 10.54 11.75
N ILE A 31 9.84 9.71 10.78
CA ILE A 31 8.90 10.06 9.71
C ILE A 31 7.50 9.61 10.11
N THR A 32 6.51 10.50 10.00
CA THR A 32 5.13 10.17 10.37
C THR A 32 4.39 9.43 9.23
N PRO A 33 3.38 8.61 9.55
CA PRO A 33 2.53 7.96 8.56
C PRO A 33 1.94 8.92 7.53
N ASP A 34 1.50 10.10 7.98
CA ASP A 34 0.92 11.11 7.12
C ASP A 34 1.94 11.69 6.14
N GLN A 35 3.21 11.83 6.54
CA GLN A 35 4.28 12.25 5.65
C GLN A 35 4.54 11.21 4.56
N ILE A 36 4.58 9.92 4.91
CA ILE A 36 4.74 8.83 3.93
C ILE A 36 3.54 8.82 2.98
N LYS A 37 2.33 8.96 3.50
CA LYS A 37 1.10 9.04 2.71
C LYS A 37 1.14 10.21 1.72
N HIS A 38 1.39 11.42 2.20
CA HIS A 38 1.46 12.61 1.37
C HIS A 38 2.57 12.50 0.31
N LEU A 39 3.72 11.94 0.66
CA LEU A 39 4.81 11.70 -0.30
C LEU A 39 4.37 10.75 -1.41
N LEU A 40 3.80 9.59 -1.06
CA LEU A 40 3.39 8.60 -2.06
C LEU A 40 2.26 9.14 -2.95
N GLU A 41 1.24 9.77 -2.36
CA GLU A 41 0.11 10.34 -3.10
C GLU A 41 0.53 11.51 -4.00
N SER A 42 1.42 12.40 -3.52
CA SER A 42 1.96 13.50 -4.34
C SER A 42 2.80 13.04 -5.53
N ASN A 43 3.32 11.80 -5.46
CA ASN A 43 4.03 11.15 -6.56
C ASN A 43 3.14 10.21 -7.38
N GLY A 44 1.81 10.25 -7.21
CA GLY A 44 0.85 9.48 -7.99
C GLY A 44 0.73 8.00 -7.59
N ILE A 45 1.25 7.62 -6.42
CA ILE A 45 1.12 6.28 -5.86
C ILE A 45 -0.13 6.26 -4.98
N TRP A 46 -1.08 5.39 -5.32
CA TRP A 46 -2.34 5.29 -4.59
C TRP A 46 -2.31 4.09 -3.65
N MET A 47 -2.42 4.36 -2.35
CA MET A 47 -2.48 3.30 -1.34
C MET A 47 -3.91 2.75 -1.27
N ILE A 48 -4.04 1.44 -1.45
CA ILE A 48 -5.31 0.72 -1.37
C ILE A 48 -5.77 0.63 0.09
N SER A 49 -4.81 0.39 0.99
CA SER A 49 -5.03 0.27 2.43
C SER A 49 -3.76 0.73 3.14
N PHE A 50 -3.91 1.33 4.31
CA PHE A 50 -2.80 1.69 5.18
C PHE A 50 -3.25 1.67 6.64
N GLY A 51 -2.29 1.55 7.55
CA GLY A 51 -2.56 1.58 8.97
C GLY A 51 -1.28 1.57 9.80
N VAL A 52 -1.48 1.66 11.10
CA VAL A 52 -0.41 1.69 12.10
C VAL A 52 -0.64 0.53 13.05
N TYR A 53 0.36 -0.31 13.24
CA TYR A 53 0.30 -1.42 14.18
C TYR A 53 1.63 -1.59 14.89
N ASN A 54 1.63 -1.58 16.23
CA ASN A 54 2.82 -1.73 17.07
C ASN A 54 3.99 -0.77 16.74
N GLY A 55 3.70 0.45 16.29
CA GLY A 55 4.74 1.42 15.92
C GLY A 55 5.32 1.21 14.52
N ASP A 56 4.79 0.27 13.76
CA ASP A 56 5.08 0.09 12.34
C ASP A 56 3.94 0.66 11.48
N PHE A 57 4.30 1.41 10.46
CA PHE A 57 3.40 1.81 9.40
C PHE A 57 3.31 0.68 8.38
N PHE A 58 2.11 0.23 8.05
CA PHE A 58 1.92 -0.70 6.95
C PHE A 58 1.00 -0.08 5.90
N PHE A 59 1.31 -0.32 4.63
CA PHE A 59 0.46 0.12 3.54
C PHE A 59 0.54 -0.85 2.36
N ILE A 60 -0.52 -0.85 1.55
CA ILE A 60 -0.69 -1.74 0.42
C ILE A 60 -0.85 -0.88 -0.82
N VAL A 61 -0.07 -1.21 -1.86
CA VAL A 61 -0.14 -0.58 -3.18
C VAL A 61 -0.37 -1.63 -4.25
N ARG A 62 -0.79 -1.16 -5.44
CA ARG A 62 -0.87 -2.01 -6.62
C ARG A 62 0.54 -2.44 -7.04
N ARG A 63 0.73 -3.69 -7.48
CA ARG A 63 2.03 -4.20 -7.95
C ARG A 63 2.77 -3.28 -8.94
N PRO A 64 2.12 -2.66 -9.95
CA PRO A 64 2.83 -1.75 -10.86
C PRO A 64 3.40 -0.51 -10.18
N GLN A 65 2.86 -0.11 -9.03
CA GLN A 65 3.32 1.03 -8.24
C GLN A 65 4.33 0.63 -7.17
N ALA A 66 4.52 -0.68 -6.93
CA ALA A 66 5.36 -1.18 -5.84
C ALA A 66 6.83 -0.79 -6.03
N ASP A 67 7.38 -0.94 -7.24
CA ASP A 67 8.77 -0.62 -7.52
C ASP A 67 9.04 0.89 -7.35
N TYR A 68 8.06 1.73 -7.70
CA TYR A 68 8.17 3.18 -7.55
C TYR A 68 7.99 3.62 -6.09
N ALA A 69 7.09 2.99 -5.34
CA ALA A 69 6.96 3.20 -3.90
C ALA A 69 8.26 2.80 -3.19
N GLN A 70 8.83 1.65 -3.53
CA GLN A 70 10.10 1.16 -3.02
C GLN A 70 11.23 2.18 -3.28
N TYR A 71 11.38 2.66 -4.51
CA TYR A 71 12.37 3.68 -4.85
C TYR A 71 12.28 4.93 -3.97
N TRP A 72 11.07 5.42 -3.69
CA TRP A 72 10.88 6.59 -2.83
C TRP A 72 11.18 6.31 -1.36
N LEU A 73 10.83 5.14 -0.85
CA LEU A 73 11.19 4.73 0.51
C LEU A 73 12.70 4.62 0.67
N GLU A 74 13.39 3.99 -0.28
CA GLU A 74 14.85 3.87 -0.31
C GLU A 74 15.51 5.24 -0.39
N ARG A 75 14.97 6.15 -1.19
CA ARG A 75 15.47 7.53 -1.33
C ARG A 75 15.37 8.34 -0.03
N LEU A 76 14.38 8.03 0.81
CA LEU A 76 14.26 8.62 2.16
C LEU A 76 15.15 7.94 3.20
N GLY A 77 15.90 6.89 2.83
CA GLY A 77 16.67 6.09 3.77
C GLY A 77 15.79 5.28 4.73
N LEU A 78 14.53 5.07 4.40
CA LEU A 78 13.61 4.28 5.22
C LEU A 78 13.94 2.80 5.05
N SER A 79 14.11 2.11 6.16
CA SER A 79 14.10 0.64 6.16
C SER A 79 12.67 0.16 5.97
N PHE A 80 12.41 -0.79 5.08
CA PHE A 80 11.08 -1.35 4.91
C PHE A 80 11.15 -2.85 4.63
N ARG A 81 10.04 -3.54 4.91
CA ARG A 81 9.85 -4.95 4.56
C ARG A 81 8.68 -5.08 3.58
N GLN A 82 8.94 -5.72 2.45
CA GLN A 82 7.92 -6.03 1.45
C GLN A 82 7.27 -7.39 1.78
N ARG A 83 5.94 -7.48 1.69
CA ARG A 83 5.15 -8.69 1.91
C ARG A 83 4.26 -9.00 0.72
#